data_AF-A0A538J6V7-F1
#
_entry.id   AF-A0A538J6V7-F1
#
_cell.length_a   1.000
_cell.length_b   1.000
_cell.length_c   1.000
_cell.angle_alpha   90.00
_cell.angle_beta   90.00
_cell.angle_gamma   90.00
#
_symmetry.space_group_name_H-M   'P 1'
#
loop_
_entity.id
_entity.type
_entity.pdbx_description
1 polymer ?
#
loop_
_entity_poly.entity_id
_entity_poly.type
_entity_poly.pdbx_seq_one_letter_code
_entity_poly.pdbx_strand_id
1 'polypeptide(L)'
;MYALNFYSPIVADQLRSHRKTATIRLGDKSSKYRKGMVVQVLVGARFGPRDKVFEAVIDKVEVKTLGELSPREIEHDNPEIRHAEEMAHFLGTLYNRNVTEEDIVTVIRFSAIKH
;
A
#
# COMPACT_ATOMS: atom_id res chain seq x y z
N MET A 1 -12.73 2.29 13.90
CA MET A 1 -12.69 2.43 12.43
C MET A 1 -11.26 2.23 11.96
N TYR A 2 -11.02 1.54 10.84
CA TYR A 2 -9.68 1.26 10.31
C TYR A 2 -9.37 2.14 9.10
N ALA A 3 -8.09 2.41 8.85
CA ALA A 3 -7.66 3.25 7.74
C ALA A 3 -6.44 2.67 6.99
N LEU A 4 -6.39 2.93 5.69
CA LEU A 4 -5.20 2.84 4.86
C LEU A 4 -4.69 4.26 4.60
N ASN A 5 -3.47 4.52 5.03
CA ASN A 5 -2.83 5.83 5.03
C ASN A 5 -1.81 5.92 3.90
N PHE A 6 -1.88 6.99 3.10
CA PHE A 6 -0.98 7.27 1.98
C PHE A 6 -0.40 8.68 2.09
N TYR A 7 0.93 8.81 1.93
CA TYR A 7 1.65 10.06 2.22
C TYR A 7 2.17 10.80 0.98
N SER A 8 2.15 10.16 -0.19
CA SER A 8 2.65 10.75 -1.43
C SER A 8 1.54 11.52 -2.17
N PRO A 9 1.78 12.78 -2.60
CA PRO A 9 0.84 13.53 -3.42
C PRO A 9 0.50 12.82 -4.75
N ILE A 10 1.49 12.21 -5.41
CA ILE A 10 1.28 11.45 -6.67
C ILE A 10 0.32 10.29 -6.45
N VAL A 11 0.45 9.61 -5.31
CA VAL A 11 -0.45 8.52 -4.91
C VAL A 11 -1.87 9.02 -4.66
N ALA A 12 -2.03 10.26 -4.16
CA ALA A 12 -3.35 10.82 -3.90
C ALA A 12 -4.19 10.96 -5.18
N ASP A 13 -3.61 11.40 -6.29
CA ASP A 13 -4.32 11.52 -7.58
C ASP A 13 -4.71 10.16 -8.16
N GLN A 14 -3.84 9.15 -8.01
CA GLN A 14 -4.15 7.78 -8.41
C GLN A 14 -5.28 7.16 -7.59
N LEU A 15 -5.35 7.49 -6.29
CA LEU A 15 -6.45 7.07 -5.42
C LEU A 15 -7.74 7.80 -5.79
N ARG A 16 -7.71 9.12 -6.00
CA ARG A 16 -8.89 9.90 -6.43
C ARG A 16 -9.46 9.41 -7.76
N SER A 17 -8.61 8.95 -8.67
CA SER A 17 -8.99 8.33 -9.94
C SER A 17 -9.30 6.83 -9.85
N HIS A 18 -9.27 6.23 -8.66
CA HIS A 18 -9.51 4.81 -8.40
C HIS A 18 -8.60 3.84 -9.16
N ARG A 19 -7.45 4.31 -9.64
CA ARG A 19 -6.46 3.48 -10.36
C ARG A 19 -5.58 2.67 -9.42
N LYS A 20 -5.34 3.17 -8.20
CA LYS A 20 -4.57 2.45 -7.18
C LYS A 20 -5.48 1.55 -6.34
N THR A 21 -5.31 0.24 -6.49
CA THR A 21 -6.13 -0.81 -5.86
C THR A 21 -5.32 -1.77 -4.99
N ALA A 22 -4.02 -1.54 -4.85
CA ALA A 22 -3.15 -2.30 -3.97
C ALA A 22 -2.16 -1.39 -3.24
N THR A 23 -1.71 -1.87 -2.08
CA THR A 23 -0.55 -1.30 -1.40
C THR A 23 0.38 -2.34 -0.82
N ILE A 24 1.68 -2.10 -0.92
CA ILE A 24 2.73 -2.93 -0.32
C ILE A 24 3.25 -2.23 0.93
N ARG A 25 3.33 -2.95 2.03
CA ARG A 25 3.78 -2.40 3.33
C ARG A 25 4.85 -3.27 3.95
N LEU A 26 5.87 -2.62 4.49
CA LEU A 26 6.97 -3.29 5.16
C LEU A 26 6.54 -3.95 6.48
N GLY A 27 6.90 -5.21 6.65
CA GLY A 27 6.55 -6.10 7.75
C GLY A 27 5.18 -6.76 7.61
N ASP A 28 4.91 -7.72 8.50
CA ASP A 28 3.61 -8.40 8.60
C ASP A 28 2.54 -7.45 9.18
N LYS A 29 1.47 -7.21 8.40
CA LYS A 29 0.29 -6.42 8.79
C LYS A 29 -0.98 -7.26 8.86
N SER A 30 -0.88 -8.59 8.73
CA SER A 30 -2.01 -9.51 8.76
C SER A 30 -2.82 -9.33 10.04
N SER A 31 -2.18 -9.11 11.19
CA SER A 31 -2.85 -8.86 12.48
C SER A 31 -3.74 -7.62 12.50
N LYS A 32 -3.40 -6.59 11.70
CA LYS A 32 -4.10 -5.31 11.63
C LYS A 32 -5.17 -5.26 10.53
N TYR A 33 -4.96 -5.96 9.42
CA TYR A 33 -5.84 -5.92 8.25
C TYR A 33 -6.24 -7.34 7.84
N ARG A 34 -7.52 -7.56 7.63
CA ARG A 34 -8.10 -8.83 7.18
C ARG A 34 -9.02 -8.61 5.99
N LYS A 35 -9.15 -9.64 5.15
CA LYS A 35 -10.13 -9.68 4.07
C LYS A 35 -11.54 -9.39 4.61
N GLY A 36 -12.32 -8.60 3.87
CA GLY A 36 -13.68 -8.22 4.21
C GLY A 36 -13.80 -6.99 5.12
N MET A 37 -12.69 -6.47 5.66
CA MET A 37 -12.72 -5.23 6.45
C MET A 37 -13.06 -4.03 5.57
N VAL A 38 -13.95 -3.16 6.06
CA VAL A 38 -14.14 -1.81 5.53
C VAL A 38 -13.12 -0.85 6.16
N VAL A 39 -12.41 -0.12 5.31
CA VAL A 39 -11.37 0.84 5.70
C VAL A 39 -11.58 2.18 5.03
N GLN A 40 -11.18 3.26 5.70
CA GLN A 40 -11.05 4.56 5.06
C GLN A 40 -9.72 4.65 4.31
N VAL A 41 -9.75 5.13 3.08
CA VAL A 41 -8.55 5.50 2.33
C VAL A 41 -8.25 6.97 2.57
N LEU A 42 -7.12 7.25 3.20
CA LEU A 42 -6.73 8.58 3.66
C LEU A 42 -5.43 9.03 2.99
N VAL A 43 -5.37 10.28 2.56
CA VAL A 43 -4.18 10.93 1.98
C VAL A 43 -3.77 12.14 2.80
N GLY A 44 -2.47 12.41 2.93
CA GLY A 44 -1.96 13.59 3.65
C GLY A 44 -0.53 13.39 4.13
N ALA A 45 0.14 14.48 4.53
CA ALA A 45 1.53 14.42 4.98
C ALA A 45 1.70 13.58 6.27
N ARG A 46 2.89 13.01 6.46
CA ARG A 46 3.21 12.29 7.70
C ARG A 46 3.17 13.27 8.88
N PHE A 47 2.47 12.89 9.94
CA PHE A 47 2.18 13.74 11.11
C PHE A 47 1.34 15.00 10.82
N GLY A 48 0.75 15.11 9.64
CA GLY A 48 -0.17 16.20 9.27
C GLY A 48 -1.65 15.76 9.23
N PRO A 49 -2.56 16.70 8.93
CA PRO A 49 -3.96 16.39 8.67
C PRO A 49 -4.10 15.46 7.46
N ARG A 50 -5.23 14.74 7.40
CA ARG A 50 -5.52 13.77 6.34
C ARG A 50 -6.91 14.02 5.76
N ASP A 51 -7.01 13.90 4.45
CA ASP A 51 -8.27 13.92 3.73
C ASP A 51 -8.77 12.48 3.53
N LYS A 52 -10.06 12.25 3.80
CA LYS A 52 -10.73 11.01 3.38
C LYS A 52 -10.98 11.07 1.88
N VAL A 53 -10.46 10.11 1.13
CA VAL A 53 -10.71 9.99 -0.31
C VAL A 53 -11.97 9.17 -0.58
N PHE A 54 -12.02 7.94 -0.05
CA PHE A 54 -13.16 7.04 -0.18
C PHE A 54 -13.10 5.95 0.92
N GLU A 55 -14.15 5.12 0.97
CA GLU A 55 -14.18 3.90 1.77
C GLU A 55 -13.95 2.70 0.87
N ALA A 56 -13.24 1.68 1.37
CA ALA A 56 -12.85 0.52 0.59
C ALA A 56 -13.06 -0.77 1.37
N VAL A 57 -13.31 -1.87 0.66
CA VAL A 57 -13.26 -3.22 1.22
C VAL A 57 -11.88 -3.81 0.94
N ILE A 58 -11.28 -4.46 1.93
CA ILE A 58 -10.04 -5.24 1.72
C ILE A 58 -10.39 -6.57 1.05
N ASP A 59 -9.90 -6.77 -0.16
CA ASP A 59 -10.15 -7.98 -0.96
C ASP A 59 -9.19 -9.12 -0.62
N LYS A 60 -7.93 -8.78 -0.31
CA LYS A 60 -6.88 -9.75 0.00
C LYS A 60 -5.79 -9.11 0.87
N VAL A 61 -5.24 -9.90 1.77
CA VAL A 61 -4.02 -9.61 2.54
C VAL A 61 -3.08 -10.79 2.39
N GLU A 62 -1.87 -10.54 1.91
CA GLU A 62 -0.86 -11.57 1.65
C GLU A 62 0.46 -11.13 2.28
N VAL A 63 1.07 -12.01 3.08
CA VAL A 63 2.36 -11.78 3.73
C VAL A 63 3.38 -12.66 3.04
N LYS A 64 4.48 -12.07 2.59
CA LYS A 64 5.54 -12.73 1.83
C LYS A 64 6.84 -11.95 1.92
N THR A 65 7.95 -12.49 1.44
CA THR A 65 9.18 -11.70 1.29
C THR A 65 9.02 -10.71 0.14
N LEU A 66 9.84 -9.66 0.15
CA LEU A 66 9.82 -8.66 -0.90
C LEU A 66 10.25 -9.25 -2.26
N GLY A 67 11.20 -10.18 -2.28
CA GLY A 67 11.63 -10.90 -3.49
C GLY A 67 10.54 -11.78 -4.12
N GLU A 68 9.52 -12.17 -3.36
CA GLU A 68 8.36 -12.93 -3.86
C GLU A 68 7.28 -12.04 -4.52
N LEU A 69 7.49 -10.72 -4.57
CA LEU A 69 6.57 -9.81 -5.27
C LEU A 69 6.61 -10.03 -6.77
N SER A 70 5.45 -10.25 -7.37
CA SER A 70 5.34 -10.23 -8.82
C SER A 70 5.49 -8.80 -9.38
N PRO A 71 6.02 -8.62 -10.60
CA PRO A 71 6.09 -7.30 -11.23
C PRO A 71 4.73 -6.57 -11.27
N ARG A 72 3.65 -7.33 -11.46
CA ARG A 72 2.28 -6.80 -11.46
C ARG A 72 1.83 -6.32 -10.09
N GLU A 73 2.30 -6.92 -8.99
CA GLU A 73 2.00 -6.42 -7.64
C GLU A 73 2.72 -5.12 -7.35
N ILE A 74 3.99 -5.04 -7.77
CA ILE A 74 4.80 -3.83 -7.67
C ILE A 74 4.14 -2.71 -8.46
N GLU A 75 3.79 -2.94 -9.73
CA GLU A 75 3.16 -1.94 -10.61
C GLU A 75 1.82 -1.41 -10.05
N HIS A 76 0.99 -2.28 -9.46
CA HIS A 76 -0.26 -1.83 -8.83
C HIS A 76 -0.05 -0.99 -7.56
N ASP A 77 1.09 -1.13 -6.87
CA ASP A 77 1.44 -0.24 -5.77
C ASP A 77 2.12 1.04 -6.27
N ASN A 78 3.10 0.91 -7.15
CA ASN A 78 3.83 2.03 -7.73
C ASN A 78 4.12 1.75 -9.22
N PRO A 79 3.44 2.44 -10.16
CA PRO A 79 3.61 2.19 -11.59
C PRO A 79 4.99 2.61 -12.14
N GLU A 80 5.79 3.33 -11.36
CA GLU A 80 7.15 3.73 -11.74
C GLU A 80 8.19 2.65 -11.43
N ILE A 81 7.83 1.61 -10.67
CA ILE A 81 8.75 0.57 -10.21
C ILE A 81 8.40 -0.75 -10.88
N ARG A 82 9.43 -1.47 -11.35
CA ARG A 82 9.25 -2.77 -12.03
C ARG A 82 9.92 -3.96 -11.35
N HIS A 83 10.90 -3.68 -10.48
CA HIS A 83 11.77 -4.69 -9.90
C HIS A 83 11.74 -4.68 -8.37
N ALA A 84 11.95 -5.84 -7.75
CA ALA A 84 11.95 -6.01 -6.30
C ALA A 84 13.04 -5.15 -5.64
N GLU A 85 14.27 -5.16 -6.16
CA GLU A 85 15.36 -4.32 -5.69
C GLU A 85 15.01 -2.81 -5.63
N GLU A 86 14.40 -2.27 -6.69
CA GLU A 86 13.94 -0.87 -6.72
C GLU A 86 12.84 -0.62 -5.67
N MET A 87 11.94 -1.59 -5.49
CA MET A 87 10.90 -1.53 -4.47
C MET A 87 11.50 -1.55 -3.05
N ALA A 88 12.56 -2.34 -2.82
CA ALA A 88 13.30 -2.36 -1.57
C ALA A 88 13.93 -0.99 -1.28
N HIS A 89 14.59 -0.38 -2.28
CA HIS A 89 15.14 0.97 -2.15
C HIS A 89 14.06 2.02 -1.84
N PHE A 90 12.91 1.96 -2.52
CA PHE A 90 11.78 2.84 -2.28
C PHE A 90 11.23 2.70 -0.85
N LEU A 91 10.98 1.48 -0.40
CA LEU A 91 10.53 1.21 0.98
C LEU A 91 11.60 1.64 2.00
N GLY A 92 12.88 1.40 1.73
CA GLY A 92 13.98 1.83 2.60
C GLY A 92 13.99 3.33 2.82
N THR A 93 13.77 4.10 1.75
CA THR A 93 13.63 5.57 1.82
C THR A 93 12.41 5.99 2.65
N LEU A 94 11.24 5.37 2.42
CA LEU A 94 10.01 5.69 3.14
C LEU A 94 10.05 5.38 4.64
N TYR A 95 10.69 4.25 5.00
CA TYR A 95 10.77 3.77 6.38
C TYR A 95 12.06 4.21 7.08
N ASN A 96 12.97 4.89 6.39
CA ASN A 96 14.28 5.32 6.88
C ASN A 96 15.06 4.16 7.52
N ARG A 97 15.18 3.05 6.79
CA ARG A 97 15.94 1.85 7.20
C ARG A 97 16.46 1.10 5.98
N ASN A 98 17.44 0.24 6.19
CA ASN A 98 17.82 -0.72 5.15
C ASN A 98 16.67 -1.71 4.92
N VAL A 99 16.36 -1.99 3.65
CA VAL A 99 15.36 -2.97 3.23
C VAL A 99 15.97 -3.84 2.14
N THR A 100 15.81 -5.15 2.25
CA THR A 100 16.30 -6.14 1.28
C THR A 100 15.15 -6.98 0.73
N GLU A 101 15.44 -7.82 -0.26
CA GLU A 101 14.44 -8.74 -0.81
C GLU A 101 13.97 -9.81 0.20
N GLU A 102 14.77 -10.07 1.24
CA GLU A 102 14.44 -11.01 2.32
C GLU A 102 13.45 -10.42 3.34
N ASP A 103 13.27 -9.10 3.35
CA ASP A 103 12.36 -8.45 4.27
C ASP A 103 10.91 -8.86 3.99
N ILE A 104 10.19 -9.15 5.07
CA ILE A 104 8.76 -9.44 4.99
C ILE A 104 8.01 -8.17 4.61
N VAL A 105 7.06 -8.32 3.68
CA VAL A 105 6.09 -7.32 3.29
C VAL A 105 4.68 -7.89 3.36
N THR A 106 3.69 -6.99 3.42
CA THR A 106 2.28 -7.32 3.28
C THR A 106 1.71 -6.60 2.06
N VAL A 107 1.14 -7.36 1.13
CA VAL A 107 0.35 -6.86 0.01
C VAL A 107 -1.12 -6.78 0.45
N ILE A 108 -1.70 -5.59 0.37
CA ILE A 108 -3.11 -5.34 0.69
C ILE A 108 -3.80 -4.91 -0.59
N ARG A 109 -4.74 -5.73 -1.08
CA ARG A 109 -5.62 -5.39 -2.21
C ARG A 109 -6.95 -4.87 -1.68
N PHE A 110 -7.47 -3.83 -2.29
CA PHE A 110 -8.70 -3.19 -1.85
C PHE A 110 -9.50 -2.62 -3.03
N SER A 111 -10.82 -2.63 -2.85
CA SER A 111 -11.79 -2.11 -3.82
C SER A 111 -12.58 -0.98 -3.19
N ALA A 112 -12.71 0.13 -3.92
CA ALA A 112 -13.51 1.26 -3.46
C ALA A 112 -15.01 0.91 -3.42
N ILE A 113 -15.69 1.38 -2.38
CA ILE A 113 -17.15 1.33 -2.27
C ILE A 113 -17.69 2.54 -3.04
N LYS A 114 -18.52 2.28 -4.05
CA LYS A 114 -19.20 3.34 -4.83
C LYS A 114 -20.59 3.59 -4.24
N HIS A 115 -20.97 4.86 -4.22
CA HIS A 115 -22.33 5.31 -3.92
C HIS A 115 -23.03 5.72 -5.22
#